data_AF-A0A932UM84-F1
#
_entry.id   AF-A0A932UM84-F1
#
_cell.length_a   1.000
_cell.length_b   1.000
_cell.length_c   1.000
_cell.angle_alpha   90.00
_cell.angle_beta   90.00
_cell.angle_gamma   90.00
#
_symmetry.space_group_name_H-M   'P 1'
#
loop_
_entity.id
_entity.type
_entity.pdbx_description
1 polymer ?
#
loop_
_entity_poly.entity_id
_entity_poly.type
_entity_poly.pdbx_seq_one_letter_code
_entity_poly.pdbx_strand_id
1 'polypeptide(L)' 'MVVDADTDRILGACILGVGGGELVQTLMALMMADASWRLFYEAVYIHPTLTEGF' A
#
# COMPACT_ATOMS: atom_id res chain seq x y z
N MET A 1 5.66 6.04 2.22
CA MET A 1 5.45 5.60 0.83
C MET A 1 5.93 6.70 -0.10
N VAL A 2 6.53 6.34 -1.23
CA VAL A 2 6.93 7.27 -2.30
C VAL A 2 6.02 7.02 -3.49
N VAL A 3 5.48 8.09 -4.07
CA VAL A 3 4.49 8.05 -5.15
C VAL A 3 4.99 8.93 -6.29
N ASP A 4 4.77 8.47 -7.52
CA ASP A 4 4.98 9.24 -8.73
C ASP A 4 3.88 10.31 -8.87
N ALA A 5 4.27 11.58 -8.97
CA ALA A 5 3.33 12.70 -8.92
C ALA A 5 2.44 12.83 -10.16
N ASP A 6 2.86 12.29 -11.31
CA ASP A 6 2.12 12.41 -12.56
C ASP A 6 1.12 11.26 -12.75
N THR A 7 1.45 10.09 -12.20
CA THR A 7 0.67 8.85 -12.40
C THR A 7 -0.06 8.35 -11.15
N ASP A 8 0.20 8.93 -9.98
CA ASP A 8 -0.26 8.45 -8.68
C ASP A 8 0.14 6.98 -8.41
N ARG A 9 1.16 6.44 -9.08
CA ARG A 9 1.64 5.07 -8.85
C ARG A 9 2.63 5.00 -7.70
N ILE A 10 2.61 3.90 -6.96
CA ILE A 10 3.55 3.67 -5.88
C ILE A 10 4.93 3.30 -6.46
N LEU A 11 5.96 4.08 -6.12
CA LEU A 11 7.35 3.80 -6.51
C LEU A 11 8.09 2.93 -5.48
N GLY A 12 7.65 2.99 -4.21
CA GLY A 12 8.24 2.20 -3.14
C GLY A 12 7.72 2.57 -1.76
N ALA A 13 7.95 1.70 -0.78
CA ALA A 13 7.66 1.96 0.62
C ALA A 13 8.70 1.26 1.51
N CYS A 14 8.96 1.85 2.68
CA CYS A 14 9.72 1.22 3.76
C CYS A 14 8.77 1.05 4.94
N ILE A 15 8.68 -0.18 5.46
CA ILE A 15 7.79 -0.54 6.57
C ILE A 15 8.66 -1.07 7.70
N LEU A 16 8.51 -0.49 8.89
CA LEU A 16 9.16 -0.95 10.11
C LEU A 16 8.10 -1.18 11.19
N GLY A 17 7.84 -2.45 11.50
CA GLY A 17 6.84 -2.84 12.50
C GLY A 17 6.59 -4.34 12.53
N VAL A 18 6.03 -4.84 13.63
CA VAL A 18 5.59 -6.23 13.74
C VAL A 18 4.47 -6.48 12.72
N GLY A 19 4.57 -7.57 11.96
CA GLY A 19 3.60 -7.86 10.89
C GLY A 19 3.78 -7.05 9.61
N GLY A 20 4.81 -6.17 9.51
CA GLY A 20 5.01 -5.30 8.34
C GLY A 20 5.15 -6.04 7.01
N GLY A 21 5.55 -7.32 7.01
CA GLY A 21 5.62 -8.15 5.80
C GLY A 21 4.27 -8.32 5.08
N GLU A 22 3.16 -8.33 5.82
CA GLU A 22 1.81 -8.42 5.24
C GLU A 22 1.48 -7.17 4.42
N LEU A 23 1.85 -6.00 4.95
CA LEU A 23 1.71 -4.72 4.26
C LEU A 23 2.61 -4.62 3.02
N VAL A 24 3.84 -5.12 3.11
CA VAL A 24 4.75 -5.21 1.95
C VAL A 24 4.11 -6.04 0.84
N GLN A 25 3.48 -7.17 1.17
CA GLN A 25 2.82 -8.03 0.18
C GLN A 25 1.64 -7.32 -0.51
N THR A 26 0.80 -6.59 0.23
CA THR A 26 -0.29 -5.80 -0.37
C THR A 26 0.23 -4.68 -1.28
N LEU A 27 1.20 -3.90 -0.81
CA LEU A 27 1.77 -2.80 -1.60
C LEU A 27 2.49 -3.32 -2.85
N MET A 28 3.20 -4.45 -2.77
CA MET A 28 3.79 -5.10 -3.95
C MET A 28 2.72 -5.51 -4.97
N ALA A 29 1.56 -6.00 -4.55
CA ALA A 29 0.47 -6.34 -5.46
C ALA A 29 -0.04 -5.11 -6.21
N LEU A 30 -0.19 -3.95 -5.54
CA LEU A 30 -0.56 -2.70 -6.20
C LEU A 30 0.51 -2.22 -7.18
N MET A 31 1.79 -2.28 -6.80
CA MET A 31 2.91 -1.90 -7.67
C MET A 31 2.96 -2.77 -8.93
N MET A 32 2.84 -4.10 -8.79
CA MET A 32 2.81 -5.03 -9.93
C MET A 32 1.58 -4.82 -10.83
N ALA A 33 0.47 -4.33 -10.27
CA ALA A 33 -0.74 -4.02 -11.00
C ALA A 33 -0.70 -2.62 -11.67
N ASP A 34 0.37 -1.85 -11.49
CA ASP A 34 0.47 -0.47 -11.97
C ASP A 34 -0.71 0.42 -11.48
N ALA A 35 -1.26 0.07 -10.32
CA ALA A 35 -2.44 0.71 -9.75
C ALA A 35 -2.09 2.03 -9.07
N SER A 36 -3.02 2.99 -9.13
CA SER A 36 -2.92 4.21 -8.34
C SER A 36 -2.97 3.88 -6.84
N TRP A 37 -2.15 4.56 -6.03
CA TRP A 37 -2.17 4.43 -4.57
C TRP A 37 -3.54 4.79 -3.96
N ARG A 38 -4.34 5.61 -4.67
CA ARG A 38 -5.68 6.01 -4.23
C ARG A 38 -6.62 4.81 -4.08
N LEU A 39 -6.45 3.77 -4.90
CA LEU A 39 -7.23 2.53 -4.79
C LEU A 39 -7.03 1.87 -3.43
N PHE A 40 -5.80 1.90 -2.91
CA PHE A 40 -5.51 1.42 -1.56
C PHE A 40 -6.20 2.32 -0.55
N TYR A 41 -5.94 3.63 -0.59
CA TYR A 41 -6.50 4.59 0.38
C TYR A 41 -8.04 4.61 0.46
N GLU A 42 -8.73 4.39 -0.65
CA GLU A 42 -10.20 4.40 -0.73
C GLU A 42 -10.82 3.03 -0.44
N ALA A 43 -10.01 1.98 -0.26
CA ALA A 43 -10.51 0.64 -0.02
C ALA A 43 -11.23 0.52 1.34
N VAL A 44 -12.27 -0.31 1.36
CA VAL A 44 -12.89 -0.72 2.63
C VAL A 44 -12.08 -1.88 3.19
N TYR A 45 -11.45 -1.66 4.33
CA TYR A 45 -10.61 -2.66 4.99
C TYR A 45 -11.37 -3.51 6.00
N ILE A 46 -10.84 -4.71 6.24
CA ILE A 46 -11.27 -5.60 7.31
C ILE A 46 -10.64 -5.10 8.62
N HIS A 47 -11.45 -5.03 9.68
CA HIS A 47 -11.02 -4.66 11.02
C HIS A 47 -11.04 -5.87 11.97
N PRO A 48 -10.03 -6.07 12.85
CA PRO A 48 -8.78 -5.31 12.99
C PRO A 48 -7.63 -5.88 12.15
N THR A 49 -6.93 -5.05 11.36
CA THR A 49 -5.74 -5.45 10.59
C THR A 49 -4.64 -4.38 10.66
N LEU A 50 -3.41 -4.72 10.26
CA LEU A 50 -2.35 -3.71 10.15
C LEU A 50 -2.58 -2.80 8.93
N THR A 51 -3.11 -3.36 7.85
CA THR A 51 -3.31 -2.68 6.56
C THR A 51 -4.31 -1.53 6.63
N GLU A 52 -5.37 -1.62 7.45
CA GLU A 52 -6.35 -0.53 7.61
C GLU A 52 -5.77 0.75 8.23
N GLY A 53 -4.64 0.65 8.94
CA GLY A 53 -4.00 1.78 9.61
C GLY A 53 -2.97 2.50 8.74
N PHE A 54 -2.80 2.08 7.49
CA PHE A 54 -1.72 2.51 6.60
C PHE A 54 -2.27 3.20 5.35
#